data_AF-A0AAN6JGG1-F1
#
_entry.id   AF-A0AAN6JGG1-F1
#
_cell.length_a   1.000
_cell.length_b   1.000
_cell.length_c   1.000
_cell.angle_alpha   90.00
_cell.angle_beta   90.00
_cell.angle_gamma   90.00
#
_symmetry.space_group_name_H-M   'P 1'
#
loop_
_entity.id
_entity.type
_entity.pdbx_description
1 polymer ?
#
loop_
_entity_poly.entity_id
_entity_poly.type
_entity_poly.pdbx_seq_one_letter_code
_entity_poly.pdbx_strand_id
1 'polypeptide(L)'
;MIDVARKDPLERQAAVMDLRNRVVKYEQDELLNTWGVSIAHEPVHVEGRQLKPPRVVYGGNKQDAPRGGAWNLMGKKFLRPGQPLASWAIVNFTNKRVEDVRVFGDALRKAMANVGMQSAEPIYADHREGPTPLAILQGAGKKAFAASGKKLPQLFVCILEANQPSLYEDIKRAGMDLPTPTASQCINARKANIGGPKPIADQYVANVAMKINIKIGGGNHTINPADLPGIDNATMLMGADVTHPPPGLGLDSIAASVATADASRVIYGHEVRLQRNPGRGQSQEIILSMKDMIKAHLQRWARRNANALPTSIIMFRDGVSEGQFAAAKQVEIKAIRDAIQEVKPGTIKLTYIVCGKRHHVRFSAEDPGPGKTDARSGNLLAGTVVDTGVTNPVAFEFFLQAHAGLIGTAKPTRYIVLEDDNKFSSDSLQTVVNALCYSYGRATRSVSLPPPAYYSDILAEKARALLWADADTRSLVTGSSASGESRPFDPVDERKARELMTRIDKRTDFNLAQWYM
;
A
#
# COMPACT_ATOMS: atom_id res chain seq x y z
N MET A 1 4.03 25.64 2.08
CA MET A 1 3.47 25.09 0.83
C MET A 1 2.26 24.18 1.09
N ILE A 2 2.36 23.13 1.92
CA ILE A 2 1.21 22.25 2.25
C ILE A 2 0.04 23.04 2.83
N ASP A 3 0.28 23.91 3.82
CA ASP A 3 -0.78 24.70 4.45
C ASP A 3 -1.44 25.71 3.49
N VAL A 4 -0.71 26.15 2.45
CA VAL A 4 -1.22 27.07 1.42
C VAL A 4 -2.11 26.34 0.40
N ALA A 5 -1.76 25.10 0.07
CA ALA A 5 -2.51 24.28 -0.89
C ALA A 5 -3.71 23.54 -0.25
N ARG A 6 -3.70 23.41 1.08
CA ARG A 6 -4.79 22.85 1.86
C ARG A 6 -5.97 23.83 1.85
N LYS A 7 -7.04 23.43 1.18
CA LYS A 7 -8.34 24.12 1.18
C LYS A 7 -9.42 23.11 1.44
N ASP A 8 -10.38 23.45 2.28
CA ASP A 8 -11.55 22.60 2.51
C ASP A 8 -12.45 22.60 1.26
N PRO A 9 -13.39 21.65 1.10
CA PRO A 9 -14.10 21.42 -0.16
C PRO A 9 -14.77 22.67 -0.75
N LEU A 10 -15.53 23.42 0.06
CA LEU A 10 -16.22 24.62 -0.41
C LEU A 10 -15.25 25.76 -0.73
N GLU A 11 -14.20 25.93 0.06
CA GLU A 11 -13.15 26.91 -0.22
C GLU A 11 -12.40 26.58 -1.51
N ARG A 12 -12.17 25.29 -1.78
CA ARG A 12 -11.57 24.83 -3.03
C ARG A 12 -12.49 25.10 -4.21
N GLN A 13 -13.78 24.79 -4.09
CA GLN A 13 -14.76 25.08 -5.13
C GLN A 13 -14.84 26.58 -5.43
N ALA A 14 -14.93 27.42 -4.40
CA ALA A 14 -14.91 28.88 -4.53
C ALA A 14 -13.63 29.37 -5.21
N ALA A 15 -12.46 28.82 -4.87
CA ALA A 15 -11.20 29.17 -5.51
C ALA A 15 -11.12 28.76 -7.00
N VAL A 16 -11.72 27.61 -7.37
CA VAL A 16 -11.83 27.20 -8.78
C VAL A 16 -12.74 28.16 -9.55
N MET A 17 -13.87 28.56 -8.95
CA MET A 17 -14.79 29.52 -9.56
C MET A 17 -14.19 30.92 -9.68
N ASP A 18 -13.45 31.40 -8.68
CA ASP A 18 -12.72 32.66 -8.76
C ASP A 18 -11.70 32.65 -9.92
N LEU A 19 -10.95 31.55 -10.08
CA LEU A 19 -10.00 31.40 -11.19
C LEU A 19 -10.71 31.35 -12.55
N ARG A 20 -11.82 30.60 -12.65
CA ARG A 20 -12.67 30.57 -13.84
C ARG A 20 -13.11 31.99 -14.24
N ASN A 21 -13.61 32.77 -13.28
CA ASN A 21 -14.24 34.06 -13.53
C ASN A 21 -13.24 35.21 -13.75
N ARG A 22 -12.07 35.15 -13.11
CA ARG A 22 -11.08 36.25 -13.15
C ARG A 22 -9.96 36.03 -14.14
N VAL A 23 -9.54 34.79 -14.34
CA VAL A 23 -8.35 34.45 -15.12
C VAL A 23 -8.74 33.81 -16.45
N VAL A 24 -9.54 32.75 -16.40
CA VAL A 24 -9.81 31.94 -17.60
C VAL A 24 -10.83 32.60 -18.52
N LYS A 25 -11.96 33.07 -17.96
CA LYS A 25 -13.00 33.83 -18.67
C LYS A 25 -13.40 33.20 -20.01
N TYR A 26 -13.85 31.94 -19.98
CA TYR A 26 -14.21 31.17 -21.18
C TYR A 26 -15.16 31.91 -22.13
N GLU A 27 -16.05 32.75 -21.59
CA GLU A 27 -17.02 33.54 -22.34
C GLU A 27 -16.36 34.64 -23.21
N GLN A 28 -15.13 35.02 -22.89
CA GLN A 28 -14.32 36.02 -23.63
C GLN A 28 -13.33 35.36 -24.58
N ASP A 29 -13.31 34.03 -24.68
CA ASP A 29 -12.39 33.30 -25.55
C ASP A 29 -12.88 33.34 -27.00
N GLU A 30 -12.13 34.02 -27.87
CA GLU A 30 -12.47 34.18 -29.29
C GLU A 30 -12.53 32.85 -30.04
N LEU A 31 -11.69 31.88 -29.67
CA LEU A 31 -11.64 30.57 -30.33
C LEU A 31 -12.89 29.75 -29.99
N LEU A 32 -13.28 29.71 -28.71
CA LEU A 32 -14.51 29.03 -28.28
C LEU A 32 -15.75 29.62 -28.94
N ASN A 33 -15.85 30.96 -28.97
CA ASN A 33 -16.95 31.66 -29.63
C ASN A 33 -17.00 31.38 -31.13
N THR A 34 -15.84 31.37 -31.81
CA THR A 34 -15.75 31.03 -33.24
C THR A 34 -16.20 29.59 -33.52
N TRP A 35 -15.94 28.66 -32.59
CA TRP A 35 -16.34 27.26 -32.71
C TRP A 35 -17.79 27.00 -32.26
N GLY A 36 -18.52 28.03 -31.82
CA GLY A 36 -19.88 27.90 -31.30
C GLY A 36 -19.98 27.12 -29.98
N VAL A 37 -18.89 27.06 -29.22
CA VAL A 37 -18.80 26.31 -27.96
C VAL A 37 -19.10 27.25 -26.80
N SER A 38 -20.09 26.89 -25.98
CA SER A 38 -20.39 27.57 -24.72
C SER A 38 -20.09 26.64 -23.54
N ILE A 39 -19.49 27.19 -22.48
CA ILE A 39 -19.13 26.45 -21.27
C ILE A 39 -20.06 26.89 -20.14
N ALA A 40 -20.70 25.93 -19.47
CA ALA A 40 -21.57 26.21 -18.34
C ALA A 40 -20.83 26.99 -17.23
N HIS A 41 -21.54 27.91 -16.57
CA HIS A 41 -20.97 28.74 -15.51
C HIS A 41 -20.85 28.01 -14.17
N GLU A 42 -21.85 27.17 -13.88
CA GLU A 42 -21.93 26.42 -12.64
C GLU A 42 -21.26 25.04 -12.74
N PRO A 43 -20.83 24.46 -11.60
CA PRO A 43 -20.29 23.11 -11.61
C PRO A 43 -21.37 22.10 -12.02
N VAL A 44 -20.94 20.96 -12.55
CA VAL A 44 -21.86 19.87 -12.88
C VAL A 44 -22.47 19.31 -11.59
N HIS A 45 -23.80 19.30 -11.51
CA HIS A 45 -24.54 18.63 -10.45
C HIS A 45 -24.67 17.15 -10.77
N VAL A 46 -24.36 16.30 -9.80
CA VAL A 46 -24.45 14.84 -9.92
C VAL A 46 -25.03 14.23 -8.67
N GLU A 47 -25.80 13.16 -8.84
CA GLU A 47 -26.27 12.36 -7.72
C GLU A 47 -25.14 11.46 -7.21
N GLY A 48 -24.88 11.53 -5.91
CA GLY A 48 -23.98 10.62 -5.21
C GLY A 48 -24.75 9.72 -4.25
N ARG A 49 -24.29 8.48 -4.09
CA ARG A 49 -24.85 7.53 -3.13
C ARG A 49 -23.86 7.28 -2.01
N GLN A 50 -24.34 7.08 -0.78
CA GLN A 50 -23.46 6.66 0.32
C GLN A 50 -23.61 5.15 0.55
N LEU A 51 -22.53 4.41 0.32
CA LEU A 51 -22.45 2.99 0.62
C LEU A 51 -22.35 2.75 2.12
N LYS A 52 -23.00 1.69 2.60
CA LYS A 52 -22.92 1.27 4.00
C LYS A 52 -21.50 0.81 4.33
N PRO A 53 -20.94 1.16 5.50
CA PRO A 53 -19.67 0.60 5.95
C PRO A 53 -19.84 -0.90 6.25
N PRO A 54 -18.82 -1.73 5.97
CA PRO A 54 -18.87 -3.17 6.24
C PRO A 54 -18.66 -3.46 7.73
N ARG A 55 -18.93 -4.70 8.15
CA ARG A 55 -18.53 -5.20 9.48
C ARG A 55 -17.08 -5.69 9.44
N VAL A 56 -16.28 -5.21 10.38
CA VAL A 56 -14.87 -5.60 10.54
C VAL A 56 -14.78 -6.72 11.57
N VAL A 57 -14.07 -7.80 11.25
CA VAL A 57 -13.98 -9.03 12.05
C VAL A 57 -12.58 -9.17 12.65
N TYR A 58 -12.54 -9.49 13.95
CA TYR A 58 -11.35 -9.71 14.77
C TYR A 58 -11.31 -11.13 15.35
N GLY A 59 -10.26 -11.45 16.10
CA GLY A 59 -10.10 -12.76 16.75
C GLY A 59 -11.27 -13.08 17.69
N GLY A 60 -11.67 -14.35 17.73
CA GLY A 60 -12.84 -14.81 18.49
C GLY A 60 -14.17 -14.31 17.92
N ASN A 61 -14.22 -14.03 16.61
CA ASN A 61 -15.41 -13.54 15.88
C ASN A 61 -16.01 -12.23 16.42
N LYS A 62 -15.24 -11.43 17.16
CA LYS A 62 -15.66 -10.08 17.56
C LYS A 62 -15.80 -9.21 16.33
N GLN A 63 -16.91 -8.48 16.23
CA GLN A 63 -17.18 -7.57 15.13
C GLN A 63 -17.17 -6.12 15.59
N ASP A 64 -16.79 -5.21 14.70
CA ASP A 64 -16.93 -3.77 14.84
C ASP A 64 -17.73 -3.21 13.66
N ALA A 65 -18.46 -2.12 13.92
CA ALA A 65 -19.22 -1.39 12.92
C ALA A 65 -18.59 0.01 12.77
N PRO A 66 -17.76 0.23 11.74
CA PRO A 66 -17.11 1.51 11.50
C PRO A 66 -18.10 2.65 11.38
N ARG A 67 -17.72 3.83 11.89
CA ARG A 67 -18.49 5.07 11.79
C ARG A 67 -17.62 6.15 11.17
N GLY A 68 -18.13 6.82 10.14
CA GLY A 68 -17.36 7.86 9.41
C GLY A 68 -16.00 7.35 8.93
N GLY A 69 -15.90 6.07 8.53
CA GLY A 69 -14.64 5.47 8.08
C GLY A 69 -13.60 5.21 9.17
N ALA A 70 -13.98 5.17 10.46
CA ALA A 70 -13.06 4.86 11.56
C ALA A 70 -13.68 3.94 12.63
N TRP A 71 -12.82 3.22 13.35
CA TRP A 71 -13.16 2.39 14.51
C TRP A 71 -11.95 2.28 15.46
N ASN A 72 -12.03 1.49 16.53
CA ASN A 72 -10.94 1.33 17.51
C ASN A 72 -10.62 -0.14 17.84
N LEU A 73 -9.46 -0.37 18.46
CA LEU A 73 -8.99 -1.71 18.86
C LEU A 73 -9.41 -2.14 20.28
N MET A 74 -10.11 -1.30 21.03
CA MET A 74 -10.34 -1.55 22.46
C MET A 74 -11.12 -2.84 22.68
N GLY A 75 -10.61 -3.72 23.54
CA GLY A 75 -11.22 -5.01 23.87
C GLY A 75 -11.15 -6.06 22.76
N LYS A 76 -10.34 -5.84 21.71
CA LYS A 76 -10.24 -6.75 20.55
C LYS A 76 -8.84 -7.36 20.46
N LYS A 77 -8.79 -8.64 20.07
CA LYS A 77 -7.54 -9.35 19.73
C LYS A 77 -7.43 -9.47 18.22
N PHE A 78 -6.21 -9.49 17.70
CA PHE A 78 -5.99 -9.69 16.27
C PHE A 78 -6.58 -11.00 15.78
N LEU A 79 -7.11 -10.98 14.55
CA LEU A 79 -7.70 -12.14 13.89
C LEU A 79 -6.75 -13.33 13.89
N ARG A 80 -5.49 -13.06 13.57
CA ARG A 80 -4.39 -14.02 13.57
C ARG A 80 -3.15 -13.34 14.17
N PRO A 81 -2.77 -13.66 15.41
CA PRO A 81 -1.45 -13.30 15.91
C PRO A 81 -0.38 -13.92 15.00
N GLY A 82 0.67 -13.15 14.69
CA GLY A 82 1.83 -13.67 13.99
C GLY A 82 2.64 -14.61 14.87
N GLN A 83 3.77 -15.08 14.35
CA GLN A 83 4.63 -16.02 15.09
C GLN A 83 5.04 -15.44 16.45
N PRO A 84 5.09 -16.24 17.53
CA PRO A 84 5.60 -15.78 18.82
C PRO A 84 6.97 -15.12 18.64
N LEU A 85 7.08 -13.88 19.11
CA LEU A 85 8.26 -13.05 18.89
C LEU A 85 9.34 -13.41 19.93
N ALA A 86 10.12 -14.45 19.62
CA ALA A 86 11.08 -15.05 20.54
C ALA A 86 12.51 -14.51 20.36
N SER A 87 12.89 -14.10 19.14
CA SER A 87 14.23 -13.60 18.80
C SER A 87 14.10 -12.25 18.13
N TRP A 88 14.30 -11.16 18.87
CA TRP A 88 14.15 -9.80 18.36
C TRP A 88 14.90 -8.79 19.21
N ALA A 89 15.11 -7.59 18.67
CA ALA A 89 15.82 -6.53 19.36
C ALA A 89 15.18 -5.15 19.16
N ILE A 90 15.35 -4.28 20.15
CA ILE A 90 15.11 -2.84 20.07
C ILE A 90 16.48 -2.15 19.95
N VAL A 91 16.69 -1.44 18.85
CA VAL A 91 17.96 -0.80 18.51
C VAL A 91 17.81 0.71 18.58
N ASN A 92 18.59 1.34 19.44
CA ASN A 92 18.56 2.77 19.68
C ASN A 92 19.53 3.53 18.76
N PHE A 93 19.02 4.16 17.71
CA PHE A 93 19.77 5.08 16.84
C PHE A 93 19.60 6.54 17.27
N THR A 94 19.46 6.77 18.56
CA THR A 94 19.26 8.10 19.15
C THR A 94 20.19 8.29 20.34
N ASN A 95 20.20 9.50 20.89
CA ASN A 95 20.89 9.82 22.14
C ASN A 95 19.99 9.67 23.38
N LYS A 96 18.79 9.09 23.24
CA LYS A 96 17.93 8.79 24.41
C LYS A 96 18.60 7.75 25.30
N ARG A 97 18.34 7.83 26.60
CA ARG A 97 18.90 6.89 27.58
C ARG A 97 18.30 5.49 27.38
N VAL A 98 19.06 4.46 27.72
CA VAL A 98 18.63 3.07 27.57
C VAL A 98 17.38 2.80 28.42
N GLU A 99 17.26 3.44 29.58
CA GLU A 99 16.11 3.35 30.48
C GLU A 99 14.84 3.87 29.82
N ASP A 100 14.91 5.02 29.12
CA ASP A 100 13.77 5.59 28.41
C ASP A 100 13.30 4.69 27.27
N VAL A 101 14.25 4.04 26.59
CA VAL A 101 13.99 3.05 25.54
C VAL A 101 13.37 1.77 26.12
N ARG A 102 13.79 1.34 27.31
CA ARG A 102 13.19 0.19 28.01
C ARG A 102 11.74 0.44 28.38
N VAL A 103 11.42 1.62 28.91
CA VAL A 103 10.03 2.05 29.17
C VAL A 103 9.17 1.95 27.91
N PHE A 104 9.70 2.35 26.75
CA PHE A 104 8.99 2.15 25.48
C PHE A 104 8.82 0.68 25.10
N GLY A 105 9.87 -0.14 25.28
CA GLY A 105 9.81 -1.58 25.03
C GLY A 105 8.73 -2.28 25.87
N ASP A 106 8.61 -1.91 27.16
CA ASP A 106 7.59 -2.44 28.05
C ASP A 106 6.18 -2.03 27.63
N ALA A 107 5.97 -0.76 27.30
CA ALA A 107 4.71 -0.25 26.78
C ALA A 107 4.29 -0.97 25.49
N LEU A 108 5.26 -1.20 24.59
CA LEU A 108 5.03 -1.93 23.33
C LEU A 108 4.69 -3.41 23.59
N ARG A 109 5.42 -4.10 24.46
CA ARG A 109 5.14 -5.50 24.85
C ARG A 109 3.76 -5.64 25.46
N LYS A 110 3.36 -4.74 26.35
CA LYS A 110 2.00 -4.70 26.93
C LYS A 110 0.94 -4.50 25.85
N ALA A 111 1.15 -3.57 24.93
CA ALA A 111 0.22 -3.33 23.83
C ALA A 111 0.09 -4.56 22.91
N MET A 112 1.20 -5.22 22.59
CA MET A 112 1.22 -6.48 21.83
C MET A 112 0.44 -7.59 22.54
N ALA A 113 0.63 -7.76 23.85
CA ALA A 113 -0.11 -8.75 24.65
C ALA A 113 -1.63 -8.47 24.65
N ASN A 114 -2.03 -7.20 24.80
CA ASN A 114 -3.44 -6.79 24.80
C ASN A 114 -4.18 -7.16 23.50
N VAL A 115 -3.48 -7.16 22.37
CA VAL A 115 -4.02 -7.56 21.06
C VAL A 115 -3.79 -9.04 20.73
N GLY A 116 -3.29 -9.83 21.68
CA GLY A 116 -3.15 -11.28 21.57
C GLY A 116 -1.83 -11.77 20.95
N MET A 117 -0.84 -10.90 20.77
CA MET A 117 0.50 -11.30 20.34
C MET A 117 1.32 -11.80 21.53
N GLN A 118 2.28 -12.68 21.26
CA GLN A 118 3.23 -13.17 22.26
C GLN A 118 4.63 -12.66 21.93
N SER A 119 5.36 -12.17 22.94
CA SER A 119 6.72 -11.69 22.77
C SER A 119 7.60 -12.03 23.98
N ALA A 120 8.81 -12.54 23.73
CA ALA A 120 9.88 -12.63 24.71
C ALA A 120 10.52 -11.26 24.96
N GLU A 121 11.34 -11.14 26.00
CA GLU A 121 12.08 -9.92 26.29
C GLU A 121 13.04 -9.58 25.12
N PRO A 122 13.03 -8.34 24.58
CA PRO A 122 13.90 -7.97 23.48
C PRO A 122 15.33 -7.79 23.96
N ILE A 123 16.28 -7.99 23.04
CA ILE A 123 17.63 -7.45 23.22
C ILE A 123 17.60 -5.94 23.01
N TYR A 124 18.23 -5.20 23.92
CA TYR A 124 18.47 -3.78 23.74
C TYR A 124 19.88 -3.59 23.18
N ALA A 125 20.00 -2.89 22.07
CA ALA A 125 21.26 -2.55 21.44
C ALA A 125 21.33 -1.05 21.12
N ASP A 126 22.53 -0.52 21.00
CA ASP A 126 22.78 0.88 20.73
C ASP A 126 23.56 1.09 19.42
N HIS A 127 23.30 2.19 18.72
CA HIS A 127 24.03 2.52 17.50
C HIS A 127 25.55 2.67 17.70
N ARG A 128 26.00 2.98 18.92
CA ARG A 128 27.43 3.06 19.26
C ARG A 128 28.15 1.70 19.22
N GLU A 129 27.41 0.59 19.12
CA GLU A 129 27.98 -0.76 19.06
C GLU A 129 28.55 -1.14 17.69
N GLY A 130 28.36 -0.31 16.66
CA GLY A 130 28.90 -0.61 15.34
C GLY A 130 28.98 0.62 14.42
N PRO A 131 29.82 0.55 13.36
CA PRO A 131 30.06 1.69 12.47
C PRO A 131 28.95 1.94 11.45
N THR A 132 28.11 0.93 11.18
CA THR A 132 27.05 0.99 10.17
C THR A 132 25.77 0.33 10.67
N PRO A 133 24.58 0.71 10.15
CA PRO A 133 23.33 0.03 10.49
C PRO A 133 23.41 -1.49 10.30
N LEU A 134 24.07 -1.98 9.24
CA LEU A 134 24.26 -3.41 9.02
C LEU A 134 25.06 -4.06 10.15
N ALA A 135 26.21 -3.49 10.55
CA ALA A 135 27.02 -4.05 11.63
C ALA A 135 26.27 -4.06 12.97
N ILE A 136 25.52 -2.99 13.26
CA ILE A 136 24.69 -2.86 14.46
C ILE A 136 23.58 -3.92 14.47
N LEU A 137 22.83 -4.05 13.38
CA LEU A 137 21.75 -5.05 13.28
C LEU A 137 22.30 -6.49 13.31
N GLN A 138 23.47 -6.74 12.73
CA GLN A 138 24.15 -8.04 12.84
C GLN A 138 24.52 -8.37 14.28
N GLY A 139 25.11 -7.40 15.02
CA GLY A 139 25.45 -7.56 16.43
C GLY A 139 24.22 -7.83 17.30
N ALA A 140 23.18 -7.02 17.16
CA ALA A 140 21.91 -7.19 17.86
C ALA A 140 21.24 -8.53 17.51
N GLY A 141 21.27 -8.93 16.23
CA GLY A 141 20.74 -10.21 15.76
C GLY A 141 21.47 -11.41 16.36
N LYS A 142 22.81 -11.37 16.46
CA LYS A 142 23.60 -12.44 17.11
C LYS A 142 23.24 -12.58 18.60
N LYS A 143 23.09 -11.46 19.31
CA LYS A 143 22.65 -11.46 20.71
C LYS A 143 21.24 -12.06 20.86
N ALA A 144 20.30 -11.65 20.01
CA ALA A 144 18.93 -12.17 20.03
C ALA A 144 18.87 -13.67 19.69
N PHE A 145 19.67 -14.12 18.72
CA PHE A 145 19.82 -15.52 18.36
C PHE A 145 20.33 -16.36 19.54
N ALA A 146 21.37 -15.89 20.25
CA ALA A 146 21.89 -16.59 21.42
C ALA A 146 20.86 -16.67 22.57
N ALA A 147 20.23 -15.54 22.91
CA ALA A 147 19.27 -15.45 24.01
C ALA A 147 17.99 -16.27 23.78
N SER A 148 17.60 -16.48 22.52
CA SER A 148 16.38 -17.20 22.15
C SER A 148 16.56 -18.72 21.98
N GLY A 149 17.73 -19.26 22.34
CA GLY A 149 18.05 -20.67 22.12
C GLY A 149 18.29 -20.99 20.65
N LYS A 150 19.02 -20.13 19.94
CA LYS A 150 19.37 -20.27 18.52
C LYS A 150 18.18 -20.13 17.55
N LYS A 151 17.17 -19.34 17.91
CA LYS A 151 16.10 -18.97 16.96
C LYS A 151 16.54 -17.78 16.11
N LEU A 152 16.31 -17.87 14.80
CA LEU A 152 16.65 -16.82 13.85
C LEU A 152 15.96 -15.48 14.22
N PRO A 153 16.66 -14.33 14.10
CA PRO A 153 16.05 -13.02 14.34
C PRO A 153 14.78 -12.82 13.52
N GLN A 154 13.73 -12.31 14.17
CA GLN A 154 12.39 -12.13 13.58
C GLN A 154 12.07 -10.65 13.32
N LEU A 155 12.59 -9.75 14.15
CA LEU A 155 12.28 -8.33 14.07
C LEU A 155 13.39 -7.45 14.68
N PHE A 156 13.65 -6.31 14.06
CA PHE A 156 14.33 -5.18 14.68
C PHE A 156 13.38 -4.00 14.83
N VAL A 157 13.21 -3.48 16.05
CA VAL A 157 12.53 -2.20 16.28
C VAL A 157 13.60 -1.11 16.39
N CYS A 158 13.67 -0.21 15.41
CA CYS A 158 14.74 0.78 15.33
C CYS A 158 14.21 2.16 15.74
N ILE A 159 14.74 2.75 16.82
CA ILE A 159 14.31 4.05 17.31
C ILE A 159 15.18 5.13 16.67
N LEU A 160 14.53 6.14 16.08
CA LEU A 160 15.14 7.25 15.36
C LEU A 160 14.74 8.59 16.00
N GLU A 161 15.66 9.55 16.10
CA GLU A 161 15.40 10.84 16.79
C GLU A 161 14.34 11.68 16.05
N ALA A 162 14.45 11.72 14.72
CA ALA A 162 13.64 12.56 13.83
C ALA A 162 13.32 11.84 12.52
N ASN A 163 12.74 12.57 11.57
CA ASN A 163 12.58 12.08 10.20
C ASN A 163 13.97 12.11 9.51
N GLN A 164 14.64 10.97 9.43
CA GLN A 164 15.96 10.81 8.81
C GLN A 164 15.85 9.83 7.64
N PRO A 165 15.52 10.29 6.41
CA PRO A 165 15.25 9.40 5.28
C PRO A 165 16.41 8.47 4.93
N SER A 166 17.64 8.99 4.86
CA SER A 166 18.83 8.19 4.55
C SER A 166 19.07 7.07 5.56
N LEU A 167 19.11 7.38 6.87
CA LEU A 167 19.25 6.36 7.91
C LEU A 167 18.09 5.34 7.89
N TYR A 168 16.88 5.79 7.61
CA TYR A 168 15.72 4.90 7.47
C TYR A 168 15.92 3.90 6.33
N GLU A 169 16.38 4.36 5.17
CA GLU A 169 16.66 3.51 4.01
C GLU A 169 17.83 2.55 4.28
N ASP A 170 18.89 3.02 4.93
CA ASP A 170 20.02 2.17 5.32
C ASP A 170 19.63 1.08 6.31
N ILE A 171 18.75 1.36 7.26
CA ILE A 171 18.19 0.35 8.18
C ILE A 171 17.35 -0.67 7.41
N LYS A 172 16.57 -0.23 6.42
CA LYS A 172 15.73 -1.12 5.60
C LYS A 172 16.60 -2.05 4.76
N ARG A 173 17.63 -1.51 4.14
CA ARG A 173 18.63 -2.26 3.36
C ARG A 173 19.40 -3.23 4.24
N ALA A 174 19.92 -2.76 5.37
CA ALA A 174 20.63 -3.57 6.35
C ALA A 174 19.81 -4.79 6.79
N GLY A 175 18.51 -4.64 7.05
CA GLY A 175 17.64 -5.77 7.40
C GLY A 175 17.51 -6.84 6.30
N MET A 176 17.61 -6.44 5.02
CA MET A 176 17.59 -7.35 3.87
C MET A 176 18.97 -7.96 3.55
N ASP A 177 20.06 -7.26 3.88
CA ASP A 177 21.44 -7.70 3.65
C ASP A 177 22.02 -8.59 4.75
N LEU A 178 21.25 -8.85 5.81
CA LEU A 178 21.59 -9.88 6.78
C LEU A 178 21.63 -11.27 6.12
N PRO A 179 22.44 -12.21 6.63
CA PRO A 179 22.44 -13.60 6.16
C PRO A 179 21.05 -14.24 6.18
N THR A 180 20.20 -13.78 7.11
CA THR A 180 18.77 -14.07 7.15
C THR A 180 18.01 -12.75 7.10
N PRO A 181 17.23 -12.47 6.04
CA PRO A 181 16.39 -11.28 5.97
C PRO A 181 15.49 -11.17 7.19
N THR A 182 15.48 -9.99 7.80
CA THR A 182 14.76 -9.72 9.04
C THR A 182 13.98 -8.43 8.92
N ALA A 183 12.72 -8.46 9.32
CA ALA A 183 11.85 -7.30 9.24
C ALA A 183 12.34 -6.19 10.20
N SER A 184 12.13 -4.93 9.79
CA SER A 184 12.43 -3.78 10.65
C SER A 184 11.20 -2.89 10.86
N GLN A 185 11.03 -2.36 12.07
CA GLN A 185 10.01 -1.39 12.43
C GLN A 185 10.68 -0.13 12.99
N CYS A 186 10.76 0.92 12.16
CA CYS A 186 11.33 2.19 12.61
C CYS A 186 10.30 2.99 13.42
N ILE A 187 10.74 3.60 14.51
CA ILE A 187 9.94 4.38 15.45
C ILE A 187 10.56 5.76 15.55
N ASN A 188 9.75 6.81 15.41
CA ASN A 188 10.20 8.18 15.66
C ASN A 188 10.07 8.47 17.16
N ALA A 189 11.20 8.68 17.84
CA ALA A 189 11.29 8.86 19.29
C ALA A 189 10.41 10.01 19.78
N ARG A 190 10.37 11.13 19.04
CA ARG A 190 9.53 12.29 19.37
C ARG A 190 8.04 11.97 19.28
N LYS A 191 7.60 11.28 18.23
CA LYS A 191 6.18 10.87 18.08
C LYS A 191 5.76 9.79 19.07
N ALA A 192 6.68 8.89 19.41
CA ALA A 192 6.51 7.89 20.46
C ALA A 192 6.64 8.49 21.88
N ASN A 193 7.10 9.73 21.98
CA ASN A 193 7.31 10.47 23.22
C ASN A 193 8.27 9.74 24.19
N ILE A 194 9.33 9.15 23.63
CA ILE A 194 10.37 8.42 24.37
C ILE A 194 11.29 9.41 25.09
N GLY A 195 11.40 9.26 26.41
CA GLY A 195 12.09 10.21 27.28
C GLY A 195 11.43 11.59 27.33
N GLY A 196 10.16 11.68 26.90
CA GLY A 196 9.38 12.90 26.94
C GLY A 196 8.62 13.08 28.26
N PRO A 197 8.04 14.27 28.49
CA PRO A 197 7.40 14.61 29.78
C PRO A 197 6.02 13.95 29.96
N LYS A 198 5.40 13.47 28.88
CA LYS A 198 4.10 12.80 28.92
C LYS A 198 4.29 11.27 28.94
N PRO A 199 3.27 10.49 29.34
CA PRO A 199 3.26 9.05 29.10
C PRO A 199 3.25 8.71 27.61
N ILE A 200 3.69 7.50 27.27
CA ILE A 200 3.55 6.94 25.92
C ILE A 200 2.07 6.66 25.67
N ALA A 201 1.53 7.16 24.55
CA ALA A 201 0.12 7.00 24.23
C ALA A 201 -0.21 5.56 23.82
N ASP A 202 -1.20 4.93 24.48
CA ASP A 202 -1.65 3.57 24.18
C ASP A 202 -2.04 3.39 22.70
N GLN A 203 -2.73 4.38 22.14
CA GLN A 203 -3.10 4.36 20.71
C GLN A 203 -1.88 4.30 19.78
N TYR A 204 -0.76 4.92 20.17
CA TYR A 204 0.47 4.89 19.38
C TYR A 204 1.06 3.48 19.36
N VAL A 205 1.27 2.87 20.53
CA VAL A 205 1.86 1.53 20.64
C VAL A 205 0.93 0.44 20.10
N ALA A 206 -0.40 0.61 20.18
CA ALA A 206 -1.36 -0.28 19.53
C ALA A 206 -1.26 -0.22 17.99
N ASN A 207 -1.11 0.97 17.41
CA ASN A 207 -0.87 1.14 15.96
C ASN A 207 0.49 0.59 15.52
N VAL A 208 1.51 0.61 16.41
CA VAL A 208 2.79 -0.05 16.17
C VAL A 208 2.63 -1.57 16.20
N ALA A 209 1.92 -2.11 17.20
CA ALA A 209 1.64 -3.54 17.31
C ALA A 209 0.91 -4.08 16.07
N MET A 210 -0.03 -3.32 15.49
CA MET A 210 -0.66 -3.66 14.20
C MET A 210 0.37 -3.87 13.09
N LYS A 211 1.34 -2.96 12.96
CA LYS A 211 2.40 -3.06 11.94
C LYS A 211 3.34 -4.22 12.21
N ILE A 212 3.70 -4.46 13.47
CA ILE A 212 4.57 -5.57 13.83
C ILE A 212 3.89 -6.90 13.51
N ASN A 213 2.60 -7.06 13.86
CA ASN A 213 1.88 -8.32 13.66
C ASN A 213 1.91 -8.77 12.19
N ILE A 214 1.62 -7.87 11.25
CA ILE A 214 1.64 -8.18 9.81
C ILE A 214 3.06 -8.43 9.26
N LYS A 215 4.10 -7.87 9.89
CA LYS A 215 5.52 -8.10 9.55
C LYS A 215 6.06 -9.43 10.02
N ILE A 216 5.37 -10.10 10.93
CA ILE A 216 5.75 -11.41 11.47
C ILE A 216 4.71 -12.50 11.10
N GLY A 217 3.98 -12.26 10.00
CA GLY A 217 3.06 -13.23 9.39
C GLY A 217 1.66 -13.32 10.03
N GLY A 218 1.29 -12.34 10.85
CA GLY A 218 -0.05 -12.21 11.43
C GLY A 218 -1.02 -11.44 10.52
N GLY A 219 -2.28 -11.39 10.93
CA GLY A 219 -3.35 -10.62 10.31
C GLY A 219 -4.23 -9.96 11.37
N ASN A 220 -4.46 -8.66 11.26
CA ASN A 220 -5.08 -7.89 12.34
C ASN A 220 -6.60 -8.01 12.37
N HIS A 221 -7.24 -7.84 11.22
CA HIS A 221 -8.68 -7.91 11.04
C HIS A 221 -9.00 -8.22 9.57
N THR A 222 -10.22 -8.67 9.31
CA THR A 222 -10.75 -8.89 7.95
C THR A 222 -12.17 -8.33 7.85
N ILE A 223 -12.80 -8.46 6.69
CA ILE A 223 -14.19 -8.06 6.48
C ILE A 223 -15.11 -9.26 6.59
N ASN A 224 -16.30 -9.06 7.16
CA ASN A 224 -17.32 -10.08 7.20
C ASN A 224 -17.67 -10.54 5.77
N PRO A 225 -17.60 -11.84 5.44
CA PRO A 225 -17.90 -12.34 4.10
C PRO A 225 -19.28 -11.94 3.57
N ALA A 226 -20.27 -11.75 4.45
CA ALA A 226 -21.60 -11.29 4.06
C ALA A 226 -21.63 -9.85 3.49
N ASP A 227 -20.58 -9.06 3.73
CA ASP A 227 -20.43 -7.70 3.23
C ASP A 227 -19.51 -7.64 1.98
N LEU A 228 -19.18 -8.80 1.39
CA LEU A 228 -18.35 -8.95 0.19
C LEU A 228 -19.11 -9.72 -0.92
N PRO A 229 -20.19 -9.15 -1.50
CA PRO A 229 -20.98 -9.84 -2.51
C PRO A 229 -20.14 -10.21 -3.73
N GLY A 230 -20.23 -11.47 -4.18
CA GLY A 230 -19.46 -11.95 -5.35
C GLY A 230 -18.00 -12.31 -5.07
N ILE A 231 -17.52 -12.18 -3.82
CA ILE A 231 -16.22 -12.70 -3.38
C ILE A 231 -16.44 -13.94 -2.52
N ASP A 232 -15.88 -15.07 -2.95
CA ASP A 232 -15.88 -16.32 -2.18
C ASP A 232 -14.54 -16.55 -1.44
N ASN A 233 -14.41 -17.66 -0.73
CA ASN A 233 -13.17 -18.03 -0.04
C ASN A 233 -12.04 -18.46 -0.98
N ALA A 234 -12.35 -18.74 -2.24
CA ALA A 234 -11.40 -19.12 -3.27
C ALA A 234 -11.01 -17.94 -4.19
N THR A 235 -11.47 -16.73 -3.88
CA THR A 235 -11.16 -15.51 -4.62
C THR A 235 -9.82 -14.94 -4.16
N MET A 236 -8.88 -14.82 -5.09
CA MET A 236 -7.59 -14.16 -4.86
C MET A 236 -7.71 -12.65 -5.13
N LEU A 237 -7.40 -11.83 -4.12
CA LEU A 237 -7.31 -10.38 -4.28
C LEU A 237 -5.86 -9.99 -4.59
N MET A 238 -5.66 -9.25 -5.66
CA MET A 238 -4.33 -8.86 -6.14
C MET A 238 -4.24 -7.36 -6.36
N GLY A 239 -3.08 -6.79 -6.09
CA GLY A 239 -2.74 -5.41 -6.42
C GLY A 239 -1.44 -5.35 -7.19
N ALA A 240 -1.34 -4.41 -8.12
CA ALA A 240 -0.13 -4.15 -8.87
C ALA A 240 0.09 -2.65 -9.06
N ASP A 241 1.34 -2.22 -8.96
CA ASP A 241 1.78 -0.84 -9.17
C ASP A 241 3.16 -0.81 -9.82
N VAL A 242 3.46 0.30 -10.50
CA VAL A 242 4.77 0.57 -11.09
C VAL A 242 5.29 1.91 -10.59
N THR A 243 6.55 1.92 -10.16
CA THR A 243 7.23 3.14 -9.78
C THR A 243 8.39 3.43 -10.72
N HIS A 244 8.52 4.70 -11.09
CA HIS A 244 9.52 5.18 -12.03
C HIS A 244 10.61 5.97 -11.30
N PRO A 245 11.85 5.92 -11.80
CA PRO A 245 12.90 6.76 -11.28
C PRO A 245 12.63 8.24 -11.57
N PRO A 246 13.24 9.15 -10.80
CA PRO A 246 13.29 10.56 -11.16
C PRO A 246 13.77 10.77 -12.60
N PRO A 247 13.23 11.77 -13.32
CA PRO A 247 13.67 12.10 -14.67
C PRO A 247 15.20 12.27 -14.75
N GLY A 248 15.82 11.64 -15.76
CA GLY A 248 17.25 11.79 -16.04
C GLY A 248 18.17 10.75 -15.41
N LEU A 249 17.72 9.92 -14.46
CA LEU A 249 18.59 8.94 -13.78
C LEU A 249 18.85 7.65 -14.59
N GLY A 250 18.16 7.44 -15.71
CA GLY A 250 18.39 6.28 -16.61
C GLY A 250 18.15 4.91 -15.96
N LEU A 251 17.57 4.86 -14.76
CA LEU A 251 17.27 3.63 -14.03
C LEU A 251 16.04 2.93 -14.61
N ASP A 252 15.89 1.66 -14.28
CA ASP A 252 14.73 0.87 -14.64
C ASP A 252 13.54 1.16 -13.72
N SER A 253 12.35 1.04 -14.28
CA SER A 253 11.11 1.08 -13.50
C SER A 253 10.97 -0.21 -12.69
N ILE A 254 10.29 -0.13 -11.55
CA ILE A 254 10.04 -1.29 -10.69
C ILE A 254 8.56 -1.60 -10.72
N ALA A 255 8.20 -2.80 -11.16
CA ALA A 255 6.86 -3.36 -11.01
C ALA A 255 6.76 -4.17 -9.73
N ALA A 256 5.72 -3.91 -8.94
CA ALA A 256 5.45 -4.60 -7.70
C ALA A 256 4.03 -5.15 -7.72
N SER A 257 3.86 -6.38 -7.26
CA SER A 257 2.53 -6.96 -7.08
C SER A 257 2.41 -7.72 -5.76
N VAL A 258 1.20 -7.73 -5.22
CA VAL A 258 0.86 -8.39 -3.97
C VAL A 258 -0.43 -9.16 -4.16
N ALA A 259 -0.54 -10.34 -3.58
CA ALA A 259 -1.76 -11.15 -3.69
C ALA A 259 -2.07 -11.83 -2.36
N THR A 260 -3.35 -11.92 -2.01
CA THR A 260 -3.78 -12.75 -0.87
C THR A 260 -3.37 -14.19 -1.12
N ALA A 261 -2.84 -14.87 -0.10
CA ALA A 261 -2.34 -16.24 -0.24
C ALA A 261 -3.36 -17.32 0.17
N ASP A 262 -4.45 -16.95 0.83
CA ASP A 262 -5.49 -17.88 1.30
C ASP A 262 -6.84 -17.16 1.55
N ALA A 263 -7.85 -17.96 1.91
CA ALA A 263 -9.21 -17.53 2.21
C ALA A 263 -9.33 -16.52 3.37
N SER A 264 -8.30 -16.36 4.20
CA SER A 264 -8.33 -15.39 5.31
C SER A 264 -8.26 -13.95 4.81
N ARG A 265 -7.71 -13.74 3.60
CA ARG A 265 -7.51 -12.44 2.94
C ARG A 265 -6.64 -11.46 3.73
N VAL A 266 -5.88 -11.94 4.73
CA VAL A 266 -4.98 -11.11 5.55
C VAL A 266 -3.51 -11.44 5.37
N ILE A 267 -3.19 -12.57 4.73
CA ILE A 267 -1.82 -12.97 4.39
C ILE A 267 -1.56 -12.65 2.92
N TYR A 268 -0.48 -11.92 2.64
CA TYR A 268 -0.14 -11.46 1.30
C TYR A 268 1.23 -11.98 0.87
N GLY A 269 1.27 -12.66 -0.28
CA GLY A 269 2.50 -12.85 -1.05
C GLY A 269 2.85 -11.58 -1.82
N HIS A 270 4.10 -11.49 -2.27
CA HIS A 270 4.60 -10.34 -3.01
C HIS A 270 5.59 -10.75 -4.11
N GLU A 271 5.67 -9.94 -5.15
CA GLU A 271 6.59 -10.08 -6.28
C GLU A 271 7.12 -8.71 -6.70
N VAL A 272 8.40 -8.64 -7.01
CA VAL A 272 9.07 -7.42 -7.51
C VAL A 272 9.84 -7.75 -8.78
N ARG A 273 9.69 -6.91 -9.81
CA ARG A 273 10.37 -7.04 -11.10
C ARG A 273 10.94 -5.69 -11.53
N LEU A 274 12.09 -5.72 -12.20
CA LEU A 274 12.65 -4.56 -12.88
C LEU A 274 12.21 -4.61 -14.34
N GLN A 275 11.86 -3.45 -14.89
CA GLN A 275 11.48 -3.32 -16.29
C GLN A 275 12.16 -2.09 -16.89
N ARG A 276 12.85 -2.34 -18.00
CA ARG A 276 13.67 -1.33 -18.64
C ARG A 276 12.79 -0.28 -19.30
N ASN A 277 13.13 0.98 -19.10
CA ASN A 277 12.41 2.07 -19.74
C ASN A 277 12.73 2.09 -21.26
N PRO A 278 11.72 2.30 -22.14
CA PRO A 278 11.89 2.28 -23.59
C PRO A 278 12.74 3.45 -24.15
N GLY A 279 13.16 4.39 -23.28
CA GLY A 279 13.99 5.54 -23.64
C GLY A 279 13.17 6.79 -23.97
N ARG A 280 13.85 7.87 -24.40
CA ARG A 280 13.22 9.14 -24.86
C ARG A 280 12.28 9.82 -23.85
N GLY A 281 12.58 9.69 -22.56
CA GLY A 281 11.75 10.27 -21.48
C GLY A 281 10.45 9.52 -21.21
N GLN A 282 10.22 8.37 -21.85
CA GLN A 282 9.08 7.51 -21.54
C GLN A 282 9.42 6.54 -20.42
N SER A 283 8.44 6.33 -19.54
CA SER A 283 8.53 5.32 -18.48
C SER A 283 7.73 4.08 -18.89
N GLN A 284 8.31 2.90 -18.65
CA GLN A 284 7.61 1.64 -18.85
C GLN A 284 6.56 1.49 -17.75
N GLU A 285 5.30 1.85 -18.02
CA GLU A 285 4.19 1.69 -17.07
C GLU A 285 3.60 0.28 -17.16
N ILE A 286 3.45 -0.27 -18.36
CA ILE A 286 2.88 -1.60 -18.57
C ILE A 286 3.81 -2.68 -18.03
N ILE A 287 3.29 -3.57 -17.19
CA ILE A 287 4.06 -4.62 -16.51
C ILE A 287 4.35 -5.75 -17.49
N LEU A 288 5.60 -5.86 -17.92
CA LEU A 288 6.03 -6.83 -18.93
C LEU A 288 6.12 -8.26 -18.36
N SER A 289 6.56 -8.42 -17.12
CA SER A 289 6.69 -9.71 -16.43
C SER A 289 5.40 -10.16 -15.72
N MET A 290 4.24 -9.65 -16.13
CA MET A 290 2.95 -9.93 -15.46
C MET A 290 2.68 -11.44 -15.39
N LYS A 291 2.96 -12.19 -16.47
CA LYS A 291 2.76 -13.65 -16.54
C LYS A 291 3.48 -14.39 -15.40
N ASP A 292 4.76 -14.09 -15.19
CA ASP A 292 5.57 -14.77 -14.18
C ASP A 292 5.19 -14.37 -12.77
N MET A 293 4.81 -13.11 -12.55
CA MET A 293 4.28 -12.66 -11.25
C MET A 293 3.00 -13.43 -10.90
N ILE A 294 2.08 -13.60 -11.86
CA ILE A 294 0.84 -14.35 -11.66
C ILE A 294 1.14 -15.82 -11.34
N LYS A 295 2.03 -16.47 -12.11
CA LYS A 295 2.42 -17.86 -11.84
C LYS A 295 2.96 -18.03 -10.43
N ALA A 296 3.80 -17.11 -9.97
CA ALA A 296 4.36 -17.16 -8.62
C ALA A 296 3.28 -17.01 -7.53
N HIS A 297 2.31 -16.11 -7.70
CA HIS A 297 1.18 -15.96 -6.78
C HIS A 297 0.25 -17.18 -6.77
N LEU A 298 -0.05 -17.75 -7.94
CA LEU A 298 -0.83 -18.99 -8.05
C LEU A 298 -0.14 -20.17 -7.35
N GLN A 299 1.18 -20.30 -7.49
CA GLN A 299 1.96 -21.30 -6.79
C GLN A 299 1.93 -21.10 -5.26
N ARG A 300 2.03 -19.86 -4.77
CA ARG A 300 1.92 -19.56 -3.33
C ARG A 300 0.53 -19.91 -2.79
N TRP A 301 -0.51 -19.57 -3.54
CA TRP A 301 -1.88 -19.95 -3.20
C TRP A 301 -2.03 -21.48 -3.13
N ALA A 302 -1.62 -22.20 -4.18
CA ALA A 302 -1.71 -23.66 -4.22
C ALA A 302 -1.05 -24.31 -3.00
N ARG A 303 0.17 -23.86 -2.63
CA ARG A 303 0.89 -24.38 -1.45
C ARG A 303 0.13 -24.19 -0.13
N ARG A 304 -0.72 -23.16 -0.01
CA ARG A 304 -1.50 -22.90 1.22
C ARG A 304 -2.89 -23.50 1.20
N ASN A 305 -3.40 -23.91 0.04
CA ASN A 305 -4.78 -24.33 -0.14
C ASN A 305 -4.84 -25.78 -0.68
N ALA A 306 -4.00 -26.67 -0.14
CA ALA A 306 -3.96 -28.10 -0.50
C ALA A 306 -3.85 -28.35 -2.02
N ASN A 307 -3.01 -27.57 -2.69
CA ASN A 307 -2.80 -27.54 -4.15
C ASN A 307 -4.03 -27.11 -4.98
N ALA A 308 -5.11 -26.64 -4.36
CA ALA A 308 -6.21 -25.99 -5.05
C ALA A 308 -5.79 -24.59 -5.52
N LEU A 309 -6.25 -24.21 -6.72
CA LEU A 309 -6.08 -22.87 -7.28
C LEU A 309 -7.28 -21.98 -6.91
N PRO A 310 -7.14 -20.64 -6.97
CA PRO A 310 -8.28 -19.75 -6.77
C PRO A 310 -9.32 -19.94 -7.87
N THR A 311 -10.59 -19.69 -7.56
CA THR A 311 -11.71 -19.70 -8.53
C THR A 311 -11.75 -18.41 -9.34
N SER A 312 -11.27 -17.32 -8.76
CA SER A 312 -11.23 -16.00 -9.39
C SER A 312 -10.04 -15.16 -8.90
N ILE A 313 -9.63 -14.21 -9.74
CA ILE A 313 -8.66 -13.17 -9.43
C ILE A 313 -9.35 -11.82 -9.60
N ILE A 314 -9.30 -10.99 -8.56
CA ILE A 314 -9.68 -9.58 -8.64
C ILE A 314 -8.41 -8.74 -8.56
N MET A 315 -8.02 -8.14 -9.67
CA MET A 315 -6.82 -7.33 -9.82
C MET A 315 -7.15 -5.85 -9.68
N PHE A 316 -6.47 -5.17 -8.75
CA PHE A 316 -6.47 -3.72 -8.63
C PHE A 316 -5.14 -3.16 -9.14
N ARG A 317 -5.16 -2.58 -10.35
CA ARG A 317 -3.99 -1.97 -10.99
C ARG A 317 -3.96 -0.46 -10.75
N ASP A 318 -2.97 0.03 -10.02
CA ASP A 318 -2.72 1.47 -9.89
C ASP A 318 -1.76 1.97 -10.97
N GLY A 319 -1.79 3.26 -11.35
CA GLY A 319 -0.78 3.89 -12.22
C GLY A 319 -1.10 3.94 -13.72
N VAL A 320 -2.04 3.12 -14.22
CA VAL A 320 -2.40 3.10 -15.64
C VAL A 320 -3.31 4.27 -16.02
N SER A 321 -2.89 5.07 -17.02
CA SER A 321 -3.69 6.16 -17.59
C SER A 321 -4.62 5.70 -18.73
N GLU A 322 -5.60 6.50 -19.09
CA GLU A 322 -6.57 6.16 -20.16
C GLU A 322 -5.91 5.80 -21.49
N GLY A 323 -4.90 6.56 -21.90
CA GLY A 323 -4.14 6.30 -23.13
C GLY A 323 -3.39 4.96 -23.13
N GLN A 324 -3.28 4.30 -21.97
CA GLN A 324 -2.59 3.01 -21.80
C GLN A 324 -3.55 1.83 -21.60
N PHE A 325 -4.88 2.04 -21.57
CA PHE A 325 -5.84 0.95 -21.35
C PHE A 325 -5.76 -0.13 -22.42
N ALA A 326 -5.60 0.27 -23.69
CA ALA A 326 -5.43 -0.68 -24.79
C ALA A 326 -4.18 -1.57 -24.59
N ALA A 327 -3.06 -0.97 -24.18
CA ALA A 327 -1.82 -1.69 -23.90
C ALA A 327 -1.96 -2.60 -22.67
N ALA A 328 -2.63 -2.15 -21.61
CA ALA A 328 -2.92 -2.98 -20.44
C ALA A 328 -3.75 -4.22 -20.81
N LYS A 329 -4.76 -4.08 -21.68
CA LYS A 329 -5.53 -5.21 -22.21
C LYS A 329 -4.67 -6.16 -23.04
N GLN A 330 -3.93 -5.63 -24.01
CA GLN A 330 -3.17 -6.42 -24.98
C GLN A 330 -1.96 -7.13 -24.36
N VAL A 331 -1.35 -6.54 -23.33
CA VAL A 331 -0.12 -7.06 -22.71
C VAL A 331 -0.41 -7.69 -21.34
N GLU A 332 -0.90 -6.92 -20.36
CA GLU A 332 -1.05 -7.42 -18.99
C GLU A 332 -2.18 -8.44 -18.86
N ILE A 333 -3.39 -8.10 -19.35
CA ILE A 333 -4.55 -9.00 -19.24
C ILE A 333 -4.28 -10.28 -20.04
N LYS A 334 -3.76 -10.16 -21.27
CA LYS A 334 -3.30 -11.31 -22.04
C LYS A 334 -2.28 -12.16 -21.28
N ALA A 335 -1.28 -11.55 -20.66
CA ALA A 335 -0.27 -12.27 -19.87
C ALA A 335 -0.86 -12.99 -18.64
N ILE A 336 -1.88 -12.41 -17.98
CA ILE A 336 -2.62 -13.08 -16.91
C ILE A 336 -3.34 -14.31 -17.46
N ARG A 337 -4.03 -14.17 -18.60
CA ARG A 337 -4.72 -15.29 -19.26
C ARG A 337 -3.75 -16.41 -19.65
N ASP A 338 -2.62 -16.06 -20.23
CA ASP A 338 -1.57 -17.01 -20.62
C ASP A 338 -1.01 -17.75 -19.40
N ALA A 339 -0.81 -17.06 -18.26
CA ALA A 339 -0.39 -17.67 -17.00
C ALA A 339 -1.43 -18.67 -16.47
N ILE A 340 -2.71 -18.27 -16.45
CA ILE A 340 -3.81 -19.15 -16.03
C ILE A 340 -3.87 -20.38 -16.94
N GLN A 341 -3.74 -20.19 -18.25
CA GLN A 341 -3.79 -21.26 -19.25
C GLN A 341 -2.67 -22.28 -19.06
N GLU A 342 -1.45 -21.83 -18.72
CA GLU A 342 -0.32 -22.74 -18.46
C GLU A 342 -0.48 -23.53 -17.15
N VAL A 343 -1.05 -22.93 -16.11
CA VAL A 343 -1.19 -23.58 -14.80
C VAL A 343 -2.40 -24.52 -14.79
N LYS A 344 -3.56 -24.04 -15.26
CA LYS A 344 -4.79 -24.83 -15.38
C LYS A 344 -5.77 -24.17 -16.36
N PRO A 345 -5.83 -24.66 -17.62
CA PRO A 345 -6.69 -24.11 -18.67
C PRO A 345 -8.14 -23.79 -18.25
N GLY A 346 -8.63 -22.59 -18.56
CA GLY A 346 -10.06 -22.23 -18.53
C GLY A 346 -10.77 -22.24 -17.17
N THR A 347 -10.03 -22.16 -16.05
CA THR A 347 -10.63 -22.40 -14.71
C THR A 347 -10.77 -21.17 -13.80
N ILE A 348 -10.05 -20.08 -14.06
CA ILE A 348 -9.96 -18.94 -13.14
C ILE A 348 -10.53 -17.69 -13.78
N LYS A 349 -11.59 -17.13 -13.17
CA LYS A 349 -12.23 -15.87 -13.61
C LYS A 349 -11.34 -14.66 -13.29
N LEU A 350 -11.31 -13.65 -14.15
CA LEU A 350 -10.59 -12.40 -13.93
C LEU A 350 -11.55 -11.20 -13.90
N THR A 351 -11.41 -10.36 -12.87
CA THR A 351 -11.89 -8.98 -12.89
C THR A 351 -10.68 -8.06 -12.77
N TYR A 352 -10.45 -7.21 -13.77
CA TYR A 352 -9.31 -6.29 -13.83
C TYR A 352 -9.79 -4.85 -13.71
N ILE A 353 -9.35 -4.17 -12.64
CA ILE A 353 -9.82 -2.85 -12.25
C ILE A 353 -8.64 -1.88 -12.17
N VAL A 354 -8.67 -0.83 -12.99
CA VAL A 354 -7.71 0.27 -12.90
C VAL A 354 -8.14 1.22 -11.79
N CYS A 355 -7.21 1.58 -10.90
CA CYS A 355 -7.38 2.50 -9.78
C CYS A 355 -6.69 3.83 -10.09
N GLY A 356 -7.44 4.83 -10.52
CA GLY A 356 -6.95 6.18 -10.77
C GLY A 356 -6.97 7.04 -9.50
N LYS A 357 -5.82 7.20 -8.81
CA LYS A 357 -5.67 8.15 -7.69
C LYS A 357 -5.31 9.56 -8.13
N ARG A 358 -4.75 9.72 -9.33
CA ARG A 358 -4.17 10.98 -9.83
C ARG A 358 -5.02 11.58 -10.96
N HIS A 359 -6.17 12.15 -10.60
CA HIS A 359 -7.03 12.93 -11.51
C HIS A 359 -7.45 14.30 -10.94
N HIS A 360 -8.15 15.08 -11.74
CA HIS A 360 -8.56 16.46 -11.40
C HIS A 360 -9.98 16.58 -10.83
N VAL A 361 -10.82 15.55 -10.98
CA VAL A 361 -12.19 15.53 -10.42
C VAL A 361 -12.19 15.68 -8.90
N ARG A 362 -13.04 16.56 -8.38
CA ARG A 362 -13.34 16.75 -6.95
C ARG A 362 -14.85 16.88 -6.80
N PHE A 363 -15.38 16.40 -5.68
CA PHE A 363 -16.79 16.52 -5.33
C PHE A 363 -16.94 17.31 -4.02
N SER A 364 -17.99 18.10 -3.97
CA SER A 364 -18.46 18.85 -2.81
C SER A 364 -19.96 18.58 -2.66
N ALA A 365 -20.47 18.69 -1.42
CA ALA A 365 -21.91 18.62 -1.20
C ALA A 365 -22.53 19.94 -1.64
N GLU A 366 -23.62 19.87 -2.42
CA GLU A 366 -24.44 21.03 -2.76
C GLU A 366 -25.07 21.66 -1.52
N ASP A 367 -25.58 20.81 -0.63
CA ASP A 367 -26.12 21.19 0.67
C ASP A 367 -25.35 20.47 1.79
N PRO A 368 -24.29 21.10 2.35
CA PRO A 368 -23.49 20.53 3.43
C PRO A 368 -24.29 20.39 4.72
N GLY A 369 -24.20 19.25 5.39
CA GLY A 369 -24.90 19.06 6.65
C GLY A 369 -24.77 17.65 7.22
N PRO A 370 -25.39 17.40 8.39
CA PRO A 370 -25.40 16.09 9.03
C PRO A 370 -25.92 15.01 8.07
N GLY A 371 -25.19 13.90 7.97
CA GLY A 371 -25.54 12.80 7.07
C GLY A 371 -25.07 12.96 5.63
N LYS A 372 -24.54 14.13 5.24
CA LYS A 372 -23.97 14.37 3.90
C LYS A 372 -22.47 14.67 3.96
N THR A 373 -22.03 15.42 4.97
CA THR A 373 -20.62 15.82 5.14
C THR A 373 -20.09 15.54 6.54
N ASP A 374 -18.77 15.40 6.63
CA ASP A 374 -18.03 15.34 7.90
C ASP A 374 -18.02 16.72 8.55
N ALA A 375 -18.46 16.80 9.80
CA ALA A 375 -18.61 18.06 10.53
C ALA A 375 -17.28 18.80 10.76
N ARG A 376 -16.14 18.11 10.73
CA ARG A 376 -14.84 18.71 10.98
C ARG A 376 -14.16 19.18 9.71
N SER A 377 -14.25 18.42 8.62
CA SER A 377 -13.49 18.70 7.39
C SER A 377 -14.35 19.22 6.24
N GLY A 378 -15.68 19.18 6.36
CA GLY A 378 -16.61 19.54 5.29
C GLY A 378 -16.60 18.59 4.08
N ASN A 379 -15.81 17.51 4.13
CA ASN A 379 -15.77 16.50 3.06
C ASN A 379 -17.02 15.65 3.06
N LEU A 380 -17.31 15.05 1.90
CA LEU A 380 -18.33 14.00 1.79
C LEU A 380 -18.03 12.86 2.76
N LEU A 381 -19.06 12.13 3.16
CA LEU A 381 -18.88 10.99 4.06
C LEU A 381 -18.13 9.84 3.36
N ALA A 382 -17.41 9.05 4.16
CA ALA A 382 -16.79 7.82 3.69
C ALA A 382 -17.85 6.87 3.08
N GLY A 383 -17.54 6.27 1.94
CA GLY A 383 -18.44 5.44 1.16
C GLY A 383 -19.24 6.20 0.09
N THR A 384 -19.00 7.49 -0.11
CA THR A 384 -19.68 8.24 -1.18
C THR A 384 -19.19 7.75 -2.55
N VAL A 385 -20.12 7.29 -3.39
CA VAL A 385 -19.89 6.81 -4.74
C VAL A 385 -20.65 7.69 -5.75
N VAL A 386 -20.02 7.95 -6.90
CA VAL A 386 -20.62 8.64 -8.05
C VAL A 386 -20.31 7.80 -9.28
N ASP A 387 -21.34 7.28 -9.93
CA ASP A 387 -21.23 6.43 -11.12
C ASP A 387 -22.04 6.93 -12.33
N THR A 388 -22.61 8.15 -12.23
CA THR A 388 -23.42 8.78 -13.28
C THR A 388 -23.01 10.23 -13.53
N GLY A 389 -23.34 10.75 -14.72
CA GLY A 389 -23.20 12.16 -15.09
C GLY A 389 -21.79 12.61 -15.45
N VAL A 390 -20.77 12.22 -14.67
CA VAL A 390 -19.36 12.59 -14.87
C VAL A 390 -18.45 11.38 -15.12
N THR A 391 -19.04 10.22 -15.38
CA THR A 391 -18.35 8.97 -15.68
C THR A 391 -18.26 8.71 -17.18
N ASN A 392 -17.42 7.76 -17.57
CA ASN A 392 -17.28 7.32 -18.95
C ASN A 392 -18.63 6.80 -19.50
N PRO A 393 -19.04 7.22 -20.71
CA PRO A 393 -20.35 6.86 -21.25
C PRO A 393 -20.50 5.39 -21.66
N VAL A 394 -19.40 4.64 -21.79
CA VAL A 394 -19.39 3.27 -22.30
C VAL A 394 -18.72 2.30 -21.34
N ALA A 395 -17.62 2.71 -20.71
CA ALA A 395 -16.88 1.86 -19.79
C ALA A 395 -17.57 1.81 -18.42
N PHE A 396 -17.47 0.65 -17.76
CA PHE A 396 -17.89 0.52 -16.38
C PHE A 396 -16.91 1.29 -15.48
N GLU A 397 -17.32 2.48 -15.08
CA GLU A 397 -16.55 3.44 -14.30
C GLU A 397 -17.35 3.98 -13.12
N PHE A 398 -16.66 4.21 -12.01
CA PHE A 398 -17.21 4.95 -10.88
C PHE A 398 -16.12 5.65 -10.07
N PHE A 399 -16.49 6.72 -9.36
CA PHE A 399 -15.66 7.37 -8.37
C PHE A 399 -16.12 6.97 -6.97
N LEU A 400 -15.17 6.65 -6.08
CA LEU A 400 -15.47 6.26 -4.70
C LEU A 400 -14.55 6.98 -3.73
N GLN A 401 -15.16 7.73 -2.81
CA GLN A 401 -14.49 8.27 -1.63
C GLN A 401 -14.67 7.31 -0.44
N ALA A 402 -13.88 6.24 -0.40
CA ALA A 402 -13.98 5.22 0.64
C ALA A 402 -13.53 5.68 2.04
N HIS A 403 -12.75 6.76 2.13
CA HIS A 403 -12.12 7.24 3.36
C HIS A 403 -12.72 8.56 3.84
N ALA A 404 -12.55 8.85 5.13
CA ALA A 404 -12.83 10.18 5.66
C ALA A 404 -11.71 11.15 5.28
N GLY A 405 -12.07 12.26 4.62
CA GLY A 405 -11.17 13.37 4.33
C GLY A 405 -10.79 14.09 5.63
N LEU A 406 -9.57 13.89 6.13
CA LEU A 406 -9.15 14.50 7.39
C LEU A 406 -8.72 15.96 7.24
N ILE A 407 -8.15 16.31 6.09
CA ILE A 407 -7.43 17.56 5.85
C ILE A 407 -7.64 17.97 4.39
N GLY A 408 -8.15 19.19 4.18
CA GLY A 408 -8.44 19.73 2.85
C GLY A 408 -9.51 18.93 2.10
N THR A 409 -9.63 19.14 0.79
CA THR A 409 -10.57 18.37 -0.04
C THR A 409 -10.05 16.96 -0.32
N ALA A 410 -10.82 15.98 0.13
CA ALA A 410 -10.66 14.57 -0.18
C ALA A 410 -10.70 14.34 -1.69
N LYS A 411 -9.97 13.32 -2.10
CA LYS A 411 -9.92 12.89 -3.48
C LYS A 411 -10.57 11.53 -3.59
N PRO A 412 -11.72 11.40 -4.27
CA PRO A 412 -12.27 10.08 -4.54
C PRO A 412 -11.29 9.33 -5.43
N THR A 413 -11.22 8.00 -5.31
CA THR A 413 -10.49 7.19 -6.28
C THR A 413 -11.41 6.88 -7.45
N ARG A 414 -10.89 7.01 -8.67
CA ARG A 414 -11.58 6.59 -9.90
C ARG A 414 -11.31 5.12 -10.16
N TYR A 415 -12.34 4.32 -10.40
CA TYR A 415 -12.24 2.91 -10.73
C TYR A 415 -12.79 2.66 -12.12
N ILE A 416 -12.03 1.96 -12.97
CA ILE A 416 -12.45 1.60 -14.32
C ILE A 416 -12.22 0.11 -14.52
N VAL A 417 -13.27 -0.62 -14.90
CA VAL A 417 -13.20 -2.05 -15.13
C VAL A 417 -12.82 -2.30 -16.59
N LEU A 418 -11.66 -2.92 -16.81
CA LEU A 418 -11.19 -3.25 -18.16
C LEU A 418 -11.63 -4.64 -18.61
N GLU A 419 -11.81 -5.57 -17.66
CA GLU A 419 -12.21 -6.96 -17.88
C GLU A 419 -13.03 -7.43 -16.67
N ASP A 420 -14.11 -8.17 -16.88
CA ASP A 420 -14.92 -8.73 -15.79
C ASP A 420 -15.64 -10.05 -16.15
N ASP A 421 -14.97 -11.17 -15.91
CA ASP A 421 -15.58 -12.50 -16.03
C ASP A 421 -16.56 -12.83 -14.90
N ASN A 422 -16.43 -12.14 -13.76
CA ASN A 422 -17.29 -12.38 -12.60
C ASN A 422 -18.67 -11.74 -12.79
N LYS A 423 -18.82 -10.85 -13.78
CA LYS A 423 -20.07 -10.18 -14.15
C LYS A 423 -20.68 -9.44 -12.96
N PHE A 424 -19.86 -8.68 -12.25
CA PHE A 424 -20.33 -7.84 -11.16
C PHE A 424 -21.32 -6.81 -11.69
N SER A 425 -22.41 -6.60 -10.95
CA SER A 425 -23.21 -5.39 -11.09
C SER A 425 -22.48 -4.20 -10.47
N SER A 426 -22.84 -2.98 -10.89
CA SER A 426 -22.38 -1.72 -10.28
C SER A 426 -22.46 -1.77 -8.75
N ASP A 427 -23.63 -2.09 -8.20
CA ASP A 427 -23.83 -2.13 -6.75
C ASP A 427 -22.94 -3.15 -6.05
N SER A 428 -22.81 -4.36 -6.62
CA SER A 428 -21.97 -5.40 -6.02
C SER A 428 -20.49 -5.03 -6.02
N LEU A 429 -19.97 -4.52 -7.14
CA LEU A 429 -18.56 -4.16 -7.24
C LEU A 429 -18.23 -2.95 -6.36
N GLN A 430 -19.06 -1.91 -6.41
CA GLN A 430 -18.88 -0.71 -5.59
C GLN A 430 -18.91 -1.05 -4.10
N THR A 431 -19.84 -1.92 -3.67
CA THR A 431 -19.92 -2.42 -2.29
C THR A 431 -18.64 -3.18 -1.91
N VAL A 432 -18.18 -4.10 -2.76
CA VAL A 432 -16.94 -4.85 -2.54
C VAL A 432 -15.73 -3.93 -2.43
N VAL A 433 -15.53 -3.01 -3.38
CA VAL A 433 -14.39 -2.10 -3.39
C VAL A 433 -14.40 -1.23 -2.14
N ASN A 434 -15.56 -0.68 -1.77
CA ASN A 434 -15.72 0.08 -0.53
C ASN A 434 -15.41 -0.77 0.71
N ALA A 435 -15.95 -1.99 0.79
CA ALA A 435 -15.76 -2.87 1.92
C ALA A 435 -14.28 -3.25 2.11
N LEU A 436 -13.58 -3.57 1.02
CA LEU A 436 -12.16 -3.89 1.04
C LEU A 436 -11.30 -2.72 1.57
N CYS A 437 -11.68 -1.46 1.34
CA CYS A 437 -10.97 -0.31 1.91
C CYS A 437 -10.90 -0.30 3.45
N TYR A 438 -11.71 -1.11 4.13
CA TYR A 438 -11.69 -1.29 5.59
C TYR A 438 -10.78 -2.44 6.06
N SER A 439 -10.15 -3.22 5.17
CA SER A 439 -9.23 -4.32 5.54
C SER A 439 -7.75 -3.91 5.65
N TYR A 440 -7.48 -2.60 5.72
CA TYR A 440 -6.11 -2.09 5.78
C TYR A 440 -5.45 -2.41 7.13
N GLY A 441 -4.47 -3.30 7.10
CA GLY A 441 -3.86 -3.89 8.29
C GLY A 441 -3.05 -2.92 9.16
N ARG A 442 -2.82 -1.65 8.77
CA ARG A 442 -1.96 -0.71 9.54
C ARG A 442 -2.72 0.33 10.35
N ALA A 443 -4.05 0.39 10.22
CA ALA A 443 -4.88 1.38 10.92
C ALA A 443 -6.31 0.86 11.13
N THR A 444 -7.03 1.42 12.10
CA THR A 444 -8.48 1.21 12.29
C THR A 444 -9.29 2.27 11.58
N ARG A 445 -9.00 2.47 10.29
CA ARG A 445 -9.62 3.46 9.43
C ARG A 445 -9.77 2.91 8.02
N SER A 446 -10.84 3.30 7.34
CA SER A 446 -10.96 3.10 5.91
C SER A 446 -9.95 3.96 5.17
N VAL A 447 -9.32 3.38 4.16
CA VAL A 447 -8.32 4.03 3.31
C VAL A 447 -8.91 4.37 1.94
N SER A 448 -8.20 5.19 1.17
CA SER A 448 -8.67 5.65 -0.14
C SER A 448 -8.67 4.57 -1.23
N LEU A 449 -8.09 3.40 -0.95
CA LEU A 449 -7.90 2.31 -1.91
C LEU A 449 -8.07 0.95 -1.23
N PRO A 450 -8.52 -0.07 -1.97
CA PRO A 450 -8.40 -1.44 -1.54
C PRO A 450 -6.95 -1.77 -1.13
N PRO A 451 -6.74 -2.44 0.01
CA PRO A 451 -5.44 -2.80 0.51
C PRO A 451 -4.52 -3.51 -0.50
N PRO A 452 -4.98 -4.38 -1.42
CA PRO A 452 -4.09 -4.92 -2.45
C PRO A 452 -3.38 -3.82 -3.26
N ALA A 453 -4.10 -2.83 -3.80
CA ALA A 453 -3.49 -1.71 -4.54
C ALA A 453 -2.63 -0.81 -3.65
N TYR A 454 -3.03 -0.61 -2.40
CA TYR A 454 -2.23 0.19 -1.47
C TYR A 454 -0.92 -0.54 -1.08
N TYR A 455 -0.98 -1.84 -0.90
CA TYR A 455 0.18 -2.65 -0.53
C TYR A 455 1.17 -2.78 -1.69
N SER A 456 0.70 -2.84 -2.95
CA SER A 456 1.61 -2.82 -4.12
C SER A 456 2.34 -1.50 -4.26
N ASP A 457 1.67 -0.37 -4.03
CA ASP A 457 2.29 0.99 -4.00
C ASP A 457 3.38 1.08 -2.92
N ILE A 458 3.07 0.64 -1.69
CA ILE A 458 4.05 0.60 -0.60
C ILE A 458 5.22 -0.33 -0.94
N LEU A 459 4.95 -1.50 -1.52
CA LEU A 459 5.99 -2.44 -1.93
C LEU A 459 6.89 -1.85 -3.01
N ALA A 460 6.31 -1.20 -4.04
CA ALA A 460 7.06 -0.51 -5.08
C ALA A 460 7.97 0.56 -4.46
N GLU A 461 7.44 1.38 -3.55
CA GLU A 461 8.20 2.40 -2.83
C GLU A 461 9.37 1.78 -2.05
N LYS A 462 9.16 0.67 -1.32
CA LYS A 462 10.23 0.00 -0.57
C LYS A 462 11.26 -0.67 -1.47
N ALA A 463 10.83 -1.22 -2.60
CA ALA A 463 11.73 -1.84 -3.56
C ALA A 463 12.72 -0.82 -4.14
N ARG A 464 12.35 0.46 -4.28
CA ARG A 464 13.26 1.54 -4.71
C ARG A 464 14.50 1.64 -3.82
N ALA A 465 14.28 1.71 -2.50
CA ALA A 465 15.37 1.84 -1.52
C ALA A 465 16.34 0.65 -1.54
N LEU A 466 15.88 -0.51 -2.02
CA LEU A 466 16.67 -1.74 -2.12
C LEU A 466 17.37 -1.87 -3.48
N LEU A 467 16.69 -1.55 -4.58
CA LEU A 467 17.15 -1.82 -5.94
C LEU A 467 17.92 -0.66 -6.57
N TRP A 468 17.64 0.58 -6.17
CA TRP A 468 18.32 1.78 -6.68
C TRP A 468 19.46 2.27 -5.78
N ALA A 469 19.75 1.56 -4.69
CA ALA A 469 20.77 1.92 -3.70
C ALA A 469 22.15 2.24 -4.28
N ASP A 470 22.58 1.51 -5.31
CA ASP A 470 23.90 1.71 -5.94
C ASP A 470 23.98 2.98 -6.80
N ALA A 471 22.83 3.57 -7.16
CA ALA A 471 22.75 4.75 -8.01
C ALA A 471 22.95 6.05 -7.21
N ASP A 472 22.48 6.11 -5.96
CA ASP A 472 22.70 7.26 -5.07
C ASP A 472 24.20 7.43 -4.76
N THR A 473 24.95 6.32 -4.60
CA THR A 473 26.41 6.35 -4.42
C THR A 473 27.16 6.77 -5.68
N ARG A 474 26.62 6.47 -6.87
CA ARG A 474 27.21 6.84 -8.18
C ARG A 474 26.89 8.27 -8.60
N SER A 475 25.79 8.86 -8.13
CA SER A 475 25.49 10.28 -8.41
C SER A 475 26.47 11.27 -7.76
N LEU A 476 27.30 10.81 -6.81
CA LEU A 476 28.36 11.60 -6.18
C LEU A 476 29.76 11.38 -6.79
N VAL A 477 29.92 10.36 -7.65
CA VAL A 477 31.23 10.02 -8.21
C VAL A 477 31.09 9.71 -9.70
N THR A 478 31.63 10.64 -10.49
CA THR A 478 31.95 10.61 -11.92
C THR A 478 30.93 11.15 -12.93
N GLY A 479 31.16 12.42 -13.31
CA GLY A 479 31.39 12.72 -14.72
C GLY A 479 32.63 11.96 -15.19
N SER A 480 32.43 10.79 -15.78
CA SER A 480 33.44 10.06 -16.55
C SER A 480 32.72 9.15 -17.53
N SER A 481 32.87 9.51 -18.79
CA SER A 481 32.43 8.74 -19.95
C SER A 481 33.13 7.38 -19.96
N ALA A 482 32.44 6.35 -19.49
CA ALA A 482 32.81 4.95 -19.74
C ALA A 482 32.05 4.45 -20.97
N SER A 483 32.80 4.20 -22.05
CA SER A 483 32.38 3.47 -23.24
C SER A 483 31.91 2.06 -22.85
N GLY A 484 30.61 1.81 -22.92
CA GLY A 484 30.00 0.50 -22.64
C GLY A 484 29.64 -0.22 -23.94
N GLU A 485 30.18 -1.43 -24.09
CA GLU A 485 29.80 -2.42 -25.11
C GLU A 485 28.28 -2.53 -25.27
N SER A 486 27.82 -2.58 -26.52
CA SER A 486 26.41 -2.70 -26.87
C SER A 486 25.86 -4.08 -26.48
N ARG A 487 25.40 -4.23 -25.24
CA ARG A 487 24.54 -5.36 -24.88
C ARG A 487 23.19 -5.25 -25.61
N PRO A 488 22.60 -6.37 -26.09
CA PRO A 488 21.25 -6.37 -26.63
C PRO A 488 20.27 -5.74 -25.62
N PHE A 489 19.30 -4.97 -26.12
CA PHE A 489 18.24 -4.43 -25.28
C PHE A 489 17.37 -5.58 -24.76
N ASP A 490 17.58 -5.96 -23.51
CA ASP A 490 16.64 -6.79 -22.76
C ASP A 490 15.64 -5.85 -22.05
N PRO A 491 14.34 -5.90 -22.39
CA PRO A 491 13.32 -5.09 -21.73
C PRO A 491 13.12 -5.47 -20.25
N VAL A 492 13.67 -6.60 -19.79
CA VAL A 492 13.53 -7.08 -18.42
C VAL A 492 14.89 -7.52 -17.84
N ASP A 493 15.67 -6.60 -17.25
CA ASP A 493 16.88 -6.98 -16.48
C ASP A 493 16.47 -7.50 -15.10
N GLU A 494 16.22 -8.81 -15.02
CA GLU A 494 15.70 -9.42 -13.81
C GLU A 494 16.75 -9.79 -12.77
N ARG A 495 18.06 -9.62 -13.03
CA ARG A 495 19.10 -10.19 -12.17
C ARG A 495 19.01 -9.70 -10.73
N LYS A 496 19.00 -8.38 -10.51
CA LYS A 496 18.94 -7.79 -9.16
C LYS A 496 17.60 -8.11 -8.46
N ALA A 497 16.49 -8.06 -9.20
CA ALA A 497 15.18 -8.39 -8.67
C ALA A 497 15.07 -9.88 -8.28
N ARG A 498 15.60 -10.79 -9.10
CA ARG A 498 15.66 -12.23 -8.82
C ARG A 498 16.57 -12.53 -7.64
N GLU A 499 17.71 -11.87 -7.50
CA GLU A 499 18.58 -12.02 -6.34
C GLU A 499 17.86 -11.60 -5.04
N LEU A 500 17.16 -10.45 -5.06
CA LEU A 500 16.34 -10.01 -3.94
C LEU A 500 15.25 -11.02 -3.60
N MET A 501 14.46 -11.44 -4.59
CA MET A 501 13.39 -12.42 -4.40
C MET A 501 13.94 -13.77 -3.90
N THR A 502 15.06 -14.24 -4.42
CA THR A 502 15.72 -15.47 -3.97
C THR A 502 16.13 -15.36 -2.50
N ARG A 503 16.66 -14.21 -2.06
CA ARG A 503 16.99 -14.00 -0.64
C ARG A 503 15.75 -14.03 0.24
N ILE A 504 14.67 -13.37 -0.18
CA ILE A 504 13.39 -13.34 0.53
C ILE A 504 12.78 -14.76 0.62
N ASP A 505 12.83 -15.51 -0.48
CA ASP A 505 12.24 -16.85 -0.62
C ASP A 505 12.95 -17.93 0.20
N LYS A 506 14.21 -17.69 0.62
CA LYS A 506 14.91 -18.57 1.57
C LYS A 506 14.16 -18.76 2.89
N ARG A 507 13.26 -17.83 3.24
CA ARG A 507 12.54 -17.82 4.51
C ARG A 507 11.05 -17.73 4.25
N THR A 508 10.37 -18.88 4.31
CA THR A 508 8.96 -19.01 3.93
C THR A 508 8.00 -18.17 4.77
N ASP A 509 8.31 -17.97 6.06
CA ASP A 509 7.56 -17.08 6.96
C ASP A 509 7.74 -15.60 6.61
N PHE A 510 8.91 -15.21 6.09
CA PHE A 510 9.20 -13.85 5.64
C PHE A 510 8.58 -13.54 4.27
N ASN A 511 8.56 -14.51 3.35
CA ASN A 511 7.94 -14.35 2.03
C ASN A 511 6.44 -13.99 2.11
N LEU A 512 5.74 -14.52 3.12
CA LEU A 512 4.31 -14.25 3.34
C LEU A 512 4.06 -13.21 4.43
N ALA A 513 5.12 -12.60 4.96
CA ALA A 513 5.03 -11.47 5.85
C ALA A 513 5.05 -10.16 5.05
N GLN A 514 4.32 -9.17 5.54
CA GLN A 514 4.29 -7.84 4.94
C GLN A 514 5.46 -6.99 5.47
N TRP A 515 6.69 -7.46 5.30
CA TRP A 515 7.92 -6.83 5.83
C TRP A 515 8.11 -5.38 5.34
N TYR A 516 7.55 -5.05 4.18
CA TYR A 516 7.57 -3.73 3.52
C TYR A 516 6.67 -2.68 4.21
N MET A 517 5.82 -3.10 5.16
CA MET A 517 4.84 -2.23 5.83
C MET A 517 5.41 -1.34 6.94
#